data_AF-A0AAY4AK86-F1
#
_entry.id   AF-A0AAY4AK86-F1
#
_cell.length_a   1.000
_cell.length_b   1.000
_cell.length_c   1.000
_cell.angle_alpha   90.00
_cell.angle_beta   90.00
_cell.angle_gamma   90.00
#
_symmetry.space_group_name_H-M   'P 1'
#
loop_
_entity.id
_entity.type
_entity.pdbx_description
1 polymer ?
#
loop_
_entity_poly.entity_id
_entity_poly.type
_entity_poly.pdbx_seq_one_letter_code
_entity_poly.pdbx_strand_id
1 'polypeptide(L)'
;MRYSLSLLLNLQKCLNFCVIGGEKKFLLEPSPRLRMTHLPYSLLPAGLKQKKGKVIYVARNPKDVLVSFYHFHDYGVFLETPKDFNDFYEKFMDGQVFGSSWFEHIKAYHTHRDEMNFLYITYEEMIQDLRSVVKRICAFLEKDLTDLEIDNVVEHSRFDSMRHNNKANYRTVSDQILNHKKGTFLRKGTLVPGHCILYLLYFLHFFIS
;
A
#
# COMPACT_ATOMS: atom_id res chain seq x y z
N MET A 1 -13.26 16.36 -17.51
CA MET A 1 -12.73 14.98 -17.67
C MET A 1 -13.89 14.00 -17.46
N ARG A 2 -14.15 13.10 -18.42
CA ARG A 2 -15.14 12.02 -18.25
C ARG A 2 -14.40 10.75 -17.88
N TYR A 3 -14.54 10.28 -16.64
CA TYR A 3 -14.01 8.99 -16.24
C TYR A 3 -14.86 7.87 -16.86
N SER A 4 -14.21 6.80 -17.34
CA SER A 4 -14.91 5.62 -17.88
C SER A 4 -15.81 4.98 -16.82
N LEU A 5 -16.95 4.43 -17.25
CA LEU A 5 -17.81 3.62 -16.39
C LEU A 5 -17.07 2.42 -15.78
N SER A 6 -16.10 1.85 -16.52
CA SER A 6 -15.19 0.80 -16.00
C SER A 6 -14.28 1.31 -14.89
N LEU A 7 -13.78 2.56 -14.99
CA LEU A 7 -12.95 3.18 -13.96
C LEU A 7 -13.76 3.45 -12.69
N LEU A 8 -15.02 3.89 -12.82
CA LEU A 8 -15.93 4.11 -11.69
C LEU A 8 -16.33 2.79 -11.00
N LEU A 9 -16.62 1.74 -11.76
CA LEU A 9 -16.88 0.40 -11.22
C LEU A 9 -15.63 -0.20 -10.54
N ASN A 10 -14.44 0.04 -11.11
CA ASN A 10 -13.19 -0.34 -10.47
C ASN A 10 -12.95 0.48 -9.20
N LEU A 11 -13.23 1.79 -9.16
CA LEU A 11 -13.19 2.61 -7.95
C LEU A 11 -14.15 2.12 -6.85
N GLN A 12 -15.36 1.69 -7.19
CA GLN A 12 -16.30 1.09 -6.24
C GLN A 12 -15.72 -0.21 -5.63
N LYS A 13 -15.05 -1.04 -6.45
CA LYS A 13 -14.32 -2.22 -6.00
C LYS A 13 -13.05 -1.86 -5.21
N CYS A 14 -12.34 -0.79 -5.58
CA CYS A 14 -11.20 -0.24 -4.84
C CYS A 14 -11.63 0.08 -3.41
N LEU A 15 -12.73 0.82 -3.24
CA LEU A 15 -13.24 1.19 -1.92
C LEU A 15 -13.53 -0.06 -1.08
N ASN A 16 -14.17 -1.08 -1.64
CA ASN A 16 -14.46 -2.32 -0.92
C ASN A 16 -13.21 -3.15 -0.57
N PHE A 17 -12.16 -3.17 -1.41
CA PHE A 17 -10.91 -3.89 -1.13
C PHE A 17 -9.97 -3.11 -0.20
N CYS A 18 -9.87 -1.80 -0.40
CA CYS A 18 -9.06 -0.86 0.37
C CYS A 18 -9.59 -0.70 1.80
N VAL A 19 -10.92 -0.74 1.97
CA VAL A 19 -11.55 -0.67 3.30
C VAL A 19 -11.69 -2.08 3.87
N ILE A 20 -10.56 -2.64 4.33
CA ILE A 20 -10.55 -3.90 5.09
C ILE A 20 -11.51 -3.76 6.29
N GLY A 21 -12.61 -4.51 6.25
CA GLY A 21 -13.69 -4.47 7.25
C GLY A 21 -14.92 -3.60 6.93
N GLY A 22 -14.93 -2.86 5.81
CA GLY A 22 -16.07 -2.06 5.35
C GLY A 22 -16.26 -0.70 6.05
N GLU A 23 -16.90 0.24 5.35
CA GLU A 23 -17.08 1.64 5.79
C GLU A 23 -17.82 1.73 7.14
N LYS A 24 -18.93 1.00 7.29
CA LYS A 24 -19.73 0.97 8.52
C LYS A 24 -18.90 0.57 9.74
N LYS A 25 -17.93 -0.35 9.59
CA LYS A 25 -17.05 -0.75 10.69
C LYS A 25 -16.09 0.37 11.08
N PHE A 26 -15.53 1.10 10.12
CA PHE A 26 -14.64 2.24 10.40
C PHE A 26 -15.34 3.39 11.14
N LEU A 27 -16.61 3.65 10.80
CA LEU A 27 -17.42 4.68 11.46
C LEU A 27 -17.81 4.31 12.89
N LEU A 28 -17.85 3.00 13.22
CA LEU A 28 -18.19 2.47 14.54
C LEU A 28 -16.97 2.10 15.40
N GLU A 29 -15.77 2.01 14.81
CA GLU A 29 -14.53 1.73 15.54
C GLU A 29 -14.14 2.93 16.43
N PRO A 30 -13.78 2.71 17.71
CA PRO A 30 -13.30 3.77 18.58
C PRO A 30 -11.90 4.25 18.16
N SER A 31 -11.56 5.48 18.55
CA SER A 31 -10.21 6.02 18.44
C SER A 31 -9.22 5.28 19.35
N PRO A 32 -7.94 5.12 18.95
CA PRO A 32 -7.34 5.53 17.67
C PRO A 32 -7.66 4.54 16.54
N ARG A 33 -8.02 5.06 15.37
CA ARG A 33 -8.35 4.22 14.20
C ARG A 33 -7.14 3.98 13.30
N LEU A 34 -7.23 2.94 12.46
CA LEU A 34 -6.24 2.60 11.44
C LEU A 34 -6.96 2.30 10.13
N ARG A 35 -6.50 2.96 9.06
CA ARG A 35 -6.89 2.68 7.68
C ARG A 35 -5.67 2.69 6.77
N MET A 36 -5.67 1.76 5.82
CA MET A 36 -4.73 1.69 4.70
C MET A 36 -5.41 2.32 3.48
N THR A 37 -4.67 3.06 2.65
CA THR A 37 -5.19 3.46 1.33
C THR A 37 -4.15 3.62 0.24
N HIS A 38 -4.62 3.49 -1.01
CA HIS A 38 -3.92 3.76 -2.27
C HIS A 38 -4.61 4.88 -3.07
N LEU A 39 -5.44 5.69 -2.41
CA LEU A 39 -6.13 6.81 -3.06
C LEU A 39 -5.13 7.93 -3.42
N PRO A 40 -5.26 8.56 -4.60
CA PRO A 40 -4.49 9.76 -4.93
C PRO A 40 -4.83 10.91 -4.00
N TYR A 41 -3.91 11.85 -3.81
CA TYR A 41 -4.06 13.00 -2.91
C TYR A 41 -5.38 13.77 -3.08
N SER A 42 -5.86 13.91 -4.33
CA SER A 42 -7.13 14.57 -4.65
C SER A 42 -8.33 13.95 -3.94
N LEU A 43 -8.34 12.63 -3.76
CA LEU A 43 -9.43 11.85 -3.14
C LEU A 43 -9.25 11.63 -1.63
N LEU A 44 -8.20 12.17 -0.99
CA LEU A 44 -8.03 12.06 0.45
C LEU A 44 -9.11 12.83 1.24
N PRO A 45 -9.61 12.27 2.36
CA PRO A 45 -10.51 12.97 3.27
C PRO A 45 -9.95 14.31 3.72
N ALA A 46 -10.78 15.35 3.68
CA ALA A 46 -10.39 16.72 4.04
C ALA A 46 -9.81 16.84 5.46
N GLY A 47 -10.19 15.95 6.39
CA GLY A 47 -9.61 15.90 7.73
C GLY A 47 -8.09 15.69 7.76
N LEU A 48 -7.54 14.86 6.86
CA LEU A 48 -6.08 14.65 6.78
C LEU A 48 -5.36 15.90 6.27
N LYS A 49 -5.95 16.58 5.28
CA LYS A 49 -5.50 17.87 4.72
C LYS A 49 -5.66 19.03 5.71
N GLN A 50 -6.39 18.81 6.81
CA GLN A 50 -6.55 19.73 7.95
C GLN A 50 -5.73 19.28 9.17
N LYS A 51 -4.77 18.36 8.99
CA LYS A 51 -3.90 17.83 10.06
C LYS A 51 -4.65 17.18 11.25
N LYS A 52 -5.89 16.71 11.04
CA LYS A 52 -6.71 15.99 12.05
C LYS A 52 -6.41 14.48 12.12
N GLY A 53 -5.23 14.08 11.65
CA GLY A 53 -4.75 12.71 11.66
C GLY A 53 -3.31 12.65 11.16
N LYS A 54 -2.70 11.47 11.22
CA LYS A 54 -1.31 11.21 10.80
C LYS A 54 -1.27 10.45 9.48
N VAL A 55 -0.26 10.74 8.66
CA VAL A 55 -0.11 10.17 7.32
C VAL A 55 1.32 9.65 7.14
N ILE A 56 1.48 8.32 7.13
CA ILE A 56 2.72 7.64 6.76
C ILE A 56 2.58 7.22 5.30
N TYR A 57 3.42 7.78 4.43
CA TYR A 57 3.49 7.45 3.01
C TYR A 57 4.73 6.60 2.72
N VAL A 58 4.53 5.44 2.09
CA VAL A 58 5.62 4.58 1.61
C VAL A 58 5.76 4.70 0.10
N ALA A 59 6.91 5.20 -0.34
CA ALA A 59 7.34 5.15 -1.74
C ALA A 59 8.19 3.90 -2.02
N ARG A 60 8.37 3.59 -3.31
CA ARG A 60 9.27 2.54 -3.79
C ARG A 60 9.73 2.87 -5.21
N ASN A 61 10.92 2.43 -5.62
CA ASN A 61 11.43 2.57 -6.98
C ASN A 61 10.39 2.12 -8.03
N PRO A 62 10.05 2.96 -9.04
CA PRO A 62 8.99 2.65 -10.00
C PRO A 62 9.26 1.40 -10.84
N LYS A 63 10.55 1.05 -11.07
CA LYS A 63 10.93 -0.16 -11.82
C LYS A 63 10.51 -1.43 -11.09
N ASP A 64 10.62 -1.43 -9.76
CA ASP A 64 10.17 -2.54 -8.93
C ASP A 64 8.64 -2.53 -8.76
N VAL A 65 8.03 -1.35 -8.60
CA VAL A 65 6.57 -1.22 -8.54
C VAL A 65 5.94 -1.82 -9.80
N LEU A 66 6.44 -1.47 -10.99
CA LEU A 66 6.03 -2.03 -12.29
C LEU A 66 6.00 -3.57 -12.28
N VAL A 67 7.12 -4.22 -11.97
CA VAL A 67 7.20 -5.69 -12.01
C VAL A 67 6.36 -6.33 -10.90
N SER A 68 6.27 -5.70 -9.72
CA SER A 68 5.33 -6.13 -8.68
C SER A 68 3.89 -6.08 -9.20
N PHE A 69 3.53 -5.02 -9.91
CA PHE A 69 2.16 -4.74 -10.29
C PHE A 69 1.71 -5.57 -11.48
N TYR A 70 2.62 -5.89 -12.41
CA TYR A 70 2.41 -6.87 -13.48
C TYR A 70 1.97 -8.23 -12.91
N HIS A 71 2.76 -8.77 -11.97
CA HIS A 71 2.42 -10.03 -11.30
C HIS A 71 1.15 -9.92 -10.44
N PHE A 72 0.84 -8.73 -9.89
CA PHE A 72 -0.41 -8.53 -9.14
C PHE A 72 -1.65 -8.55 -10.04
N HIS A 73 -1.58 -8.01 -11.26
CA HIS A 73 -2.70 -8.05 -12.21
C HIS A 73 -3.01 -9.47 -12.69
N ASP A 74 -2.02 -10.38 -12.71
CA ASP A 74 -2.26 -11.79 -12.98
C ASP A 74 -2.89 -12.52 -11.76
N TYR A 75 -2.49 -12.15 -10.54
CA TYR A 75 -2.95 -12.75 -9.27
C TYR A 75 -4.31 -12.23 -8.79
N GLY A 76 -4.61 -10.94 -8.95
CA GLY A 76 -5.83 -10.29 -8.50
C GLY A 76 -6.97 -10.44 -9.50
N VAL A 77 -8.00 -11.22 -9.15
CA VAL A 77 -9.14 -11.57 -10.03
C VAL A 77 -9.99 -10.36 -10.43
N PHE A 78 -9.89 -9.27 -9.67
CA PHE A 78 -10.58 -8.00 -9.95
C PHE A 78 -9.82 -7.06 -10.92
N LEU A 79 -8.64 -7.46 -11.39
CA LEU A 79 -7.81 -6.69 -12.31
C LEU A 79 -7.86 -7.26 -13.74
N GLU A 80 -7.55 -6.42 -14.72
CA GLU A 80 -7.33 -6.86 -16.10
C GLU A 80 -6.05 -7.72 -16.14
N THR A 81 -6.14 -8.96 -16.61
CA THR A 81 -4.94 -9.79 -16.81
C THR A 81 -4.09 -9.16 -17.92
N PRO A 82 -2.81 -8.86 -17.69
CA PRO A 82 -1.98 -8.21 -18.71
C PRO A 82 -1.74 -9.16 -19.88
N LYS A 83 -1.68 -8.61 -21.10
CA LYS A 83 -1.40 -9.40 -22.31
C LYS A 83 0.03 -9.96 -22.29
N ASP A 84 0.98 -9.07 -22.05
CA ASP A 84 2.41 -9.35 -21.91
C ASP A 84 3.07 -8.22 -21.10
N PHE A 85 4.35 -8.36 -20.76
CA PHE A 85 5.05 -7.36 -19.94
C PHE A 85 5.23 -6.00 -20.63
N ASN A 86 5.34 -5.98 -21.96
CA ASN A 86 5.55 -4.74 -22.70
C ASN A 86 4.24 -3.95 -22.81
N ASP A 87 3.12 -4.62 -23.11
CA ASP A 87 1.76 -4.04 -23.02
C ASP A 87 1.50 -3.43 -21.64
N PHE A 88 1.90 -4.15 -20.58
CA PHE A 88 1.76 -3.64 -19.21
C PHE A 88 2.70 -2.46 -18.90
N TYR A 89 3.92 -2.47 -19.44
CA TYR A 89 4.88 -1.38 -19.29
C TYR A 89 4.34 -0.08 -19.87
N GLU A 90 3.87 -0.08 -21.12
CA GLU A 90 3.28 1.11 -21.75
C GLU A 90 2.05 1.59 -20.97
N LYS A 91 1.13 0.69 -20.60
CA LYS A 91 -0.04 1.02 -19.75
C LYS A 91 0.37 1.63 -18.40
N PHE A 92 1.45 1.15 -17.78
CA PHE A 92 1.96 1.68 -16.52
C PHE A 92 2.56 3.08 -16.69
N MET A 93 3.35 3.30 -17.75
CA MET A 93 3.94 4.61 -18.08
C MET A 93 2.88 5.67 -18.38
N ASP A 94 1.84 5.30 -19.13
CA ASP A 94 0.68 6.16 -19.43
C ASP A 94 -0.28 6.34 -18.25
N GLY A 95 -0.09 5.62 -17.14
CA GLY A 95 -1.01 5.65 -16.00
C GLY A 95 -2.39 5.05 -16.30
N GLN A 96 -2.49 4.16 -17.29
CA GLN A 96 -3.69 3.39 -17.66
C GLN A 96 -3.82 2.08 -16.86
N VAL A 97 -3.25 2.05 -15.65
CA VAL A 97 -3.34 0.93 -14.70
C VAL A 97 -4.23 1.29 -13.52
N PHE A 98 -4.61 0.28 -12.72
CA PHE A 98 -5.28 0.51 -11.44
C PHE A 98 -4.46 1.47 -10.56
N GLY A 99 -5.11 2.44 -9.89
CA GLY A 99 -4.41 3.50 -9.14
C GLY A 99 -3.83 4.65 -10.00
N SER A 100 -3.90 4.54 -11.34
CA SER A 100 -3.41 5.52 -12.31
C SER A 100 -1.89 5.77 -12.26
N SER A 101 -1.42 6.94 -12.73
CA SER A 101 0.01 7.26 -12.88
C SER A 101 0.73 7.29 -11.54
N TRP A 102 1.73 6.40 -11.39
CA TRP A 102 2.65 6.37 -10.25
C TRP A 102 3.38 7.70 -10.07
N PHE A 103 3.79 8.34 -11.17
CA PHE A 103 4.56 9.59 -11.16
C PHE A 103 3.72 10.74 -10.59
N GLU A 104 2.49 10.92 -11.08
CA GLU A 104 1.60 11.97 -10.57
C GLU A 104 1.12 11.65 -9.15
N HIS A 105 0.98 10.37 -8.76
CA HIS A 105 0.69 9.99 -7.38
C HIS A 105 1.79 10.46 -6.42
N ILE A 106 3.05 10.05 -6.67
CA ILE A 106 4.22 10.44 -5.85
C ILE A 106 4.37 11.96 -5.81
N LYS A 107 4.31 12.62 -6.97
CA LYS A 107 4.43 14.07 -7.11
C LYS A 107 3.35 14.83 -6.35
N ALA A 108 2.09 14.41 -6.44
CA ALA A 108 0.99 15.05 -5.72
C ALA A 108 1.18 14.93 -4.20
N TYR A 109 1.51 13.75 -3.69
CA TYR A 109 1.77 13.56 -2.27
C TYR A 109 3.00 14.32 -1.77
N HIS A 110 4.09 14.33 -2.54
CA HIS A 110 5.29 15.08 -2.19
C HIS A 110 5.07 16.60 -2.19
N THR A 111 4.23 17.11 -3.11
CA THR A 111 3.90 18.54 -3.22
C THR A 111 3.07 19.02 -2.03
N HIS A 112 2.04 18.26 -1.63
CA HIS A 112 1.10 18.66 -0.57
C HIS A 112 1.46 18.07 0.81
N ARG A 113 2.66 17.50 0.98
CA ARG A 113 3.09 16.84 2.22
C ARG A 113 2.97 17.75 3.46
N ASP A 114 3.25 19.05 3.28
CA ASP A 114 3.30 20.04 4.36
C ASP A 114 1.90 20.49 4.80
N GLU A 115 0.84 20.12 4.06
CA GLU A 115 -0.58 20.30 4.41
C GLU A 115 -1.09 19.22 5.38
N MET A 116 -0.35 18.11 5.53
CA MET A 116 -0.70 16.97 6.38
C MET A 116 0.28 16.85 7.57
N ASN A 117 -0.07 16.05 8.59
CA ASN A 117 0.96 15.52 9.49
C ASN A 117 1.56 14.32 8.75
N PHE A 118 2.73 14.48 8.16
CA PHE A 118 3.23 13.57 7.13
C PHE A 118 4.60 12.98 7.47
N LEU A 119 4.74 11.66 7.33
CA LEU A 119 6.00 10.93 7.41
C LEU A 119 6.22 10.21 6.08
N TYR A 120 7.29 10.58 5.38
CA TYR A 120 7.73 9.89 4.17
C TYR A 120 8.74 8.79 4.52
N ILE A 121 8.54 7.61 3.94
CA ILE A 121 9.40 6.43 4.06
C ILE A 121 9.54 5.83 2.65
N THR A 122 10.67 5.23 2.37
CA THR A 122 10.88 4.39 1.18
C THR A 122 10.94 2.91 1.58
N TYR A 123 10.49 2.05 0.67
CA TYR A 123 10.66 0.60 0.82
C TYR A 123 12.14 0.22 0.90
N GLU A 124 12.99 0.95 0.19
CA GLU A 124 14.44 0.78 0.17
C GLU A 124 15.06 1.02 1.56
N GLU A 125 14.67 2.08 2.28
CA GLU A 125 15.04 2.30 3.69
C GLU A 125 14.59 1.14 4.60
N MET A 126 13.38 0.59 4.39
CA MET A 126 12.87 -0.51 5.20
C MET A 126 13.64 -1.82 5.00
N ILE A 127 14.25 -2.05 3.84
CA ILE A 127 15.11 -3.23 3.64
C ILE A 127 16.55 -2.96 4.11
N GLN A 128 17.03 -1.72 4.00
CA GLN A 128 18.37 -1.35 4.48
C GLN A 128 18.49 -1.35 6.00
N ASP A 129 17.53 -0.72 6.71
CA ASP A 129 17.47 -0.70 8.18
C ASP A 129 16.03 -0.56 8.67
N LEU A 130 15.34 -1.70 8.74
CA LEU A 130 13.98 -1.79 9.27
C LEU A 130 13.87 -1.25 10.70
N ARG A 131 14.92 -1.40 11.53
CA ARG A 131 14.87 -1.02 12.96
C ARG A 131 14.86 0.49 13.13
N SER A 132 15.69 1.21 12.37
CA SER A 132 15.67 2.67 12.35
C SER A 132 14.37 3.23 11.76
N VAL A 133 13.79 2.56 10.76
CA VAL A 133 12.46 2.95 10.24
C VAL A 133 11.36 2.73 11.28
N VAL A 134 11.35 1.60 12.00
CA VAL A 134 10.40 1.37 13.11
C VAL A 134 10.55 2.45 14.19
N LYS A 135 11.79 2.80 14.60
CA LYS A 135 12.03 3.91 15.54
C LYS A 135 11.45 5.25 15.05
N ARG A 136 11.62 5.59 13.76
CA ARG A 136 11.01 6.79 13.14
C ARG A 136 9.49 6.76 13.16
N ILE A 137 8.88 5.60 12.87
CA ILE A 137 7.42 5.41 12.95
C ILE A 137 6.92 5.60 14.38
N CYS A 138 7.57 4.99 15.37
CA CYS A 138 7.22 5.13 16.79
C CYS A 138 7.27 6.58 17.26
N ALA A 139 8.36 7.31 16.94
CA ALA A 139 8.48 8.73 17.26
C ALA A 139 7.37 9.58 16.60
N PHE A 140 7.11 9.36 15.31
CA PHE A 140 6.03 10.06 14.60
C PHE A 140 4.63 9.74 15.11
N LEU A 141 4.39 8.51 15.57
CA LEU A 141 3.12 8.09 16.17
C LEU A 141 2.98 8.48 17.65
N GLU A 142 4.01 9.09 18.26
CA GLU A 142 4.08 9.39 19.70
C GLU A 142 3.86 8.11 20.53
N LYS A 143 4.70 7.11 20.27
CA LYS A 143 4.71 5.82 20.97
C LYS A 143 6.11 5.49 21.50
N ASP A 144 6.21 5.50 22.83
CA ASP A 144 7.38 5.02 23.55
C ASP A 144 7.31 3.48 23.61
N LEU A 145 8.19 2.84 22.84
CA LEU A 145 8.42 1.39 22.91
C LEU A 145 9.83 1.14 23.44
N THR A 146 9.97 0.11 24.26
CA THR A 146 11.29 -0.40 24.68
C THR A 146 12.04 -0.96 23.48
N ASP A 147 13.38 -1.05 23.57
CA ASP A 147 14.17 -1.65 22.49
C ASP A 147 13.78 -3.12 22.23
N LEU A 148 13.36 -3.87 23.27
CA LEU A 148 12.83 -5.23 23.12
C LEU A 148 11.51 -5.28 22.33
N GLU A 149 10.58 -4.34 22.57
CA GLU A 149 9.34 -4.23 21.79
C GLU A 149 9.62 -3.83 20.34
N ILE A 150 10.59 -2.95 20.10
CA ILE A 150 11.05 -2.58 18.76
C ILE A 150 11.65 -3.78 18.04
N ASP A 151 12.50 -4.56 18.70
CA ASP A 151 13.11 -5.78 18.13
C ASP A 151 12.03 -6.84 17.82
N ASN A 152 11.02 -6.99 18.69
CA ASN A 152 9.85 -7.83 18.42
C ASN A 152 9.06 -7.35 17.19
N VAL A 153 8.81 -6.04 17.04
CA VAL A 153 8.13 -5.48 15.86
C VAL A 153 8.94 -5.73 14.58
N VAL A 154 10.27 -5.53 14.64
CA VAL A 154 11.19 -5.81 13.52
C VAL A 154 11.11 -7.29 13.12
N GLU A 155 11.22 -8.22 14.07
CA GLU A 155 11.21 -9.66 13.80
C GLU A 155 9.88 -10.11 13.15
N HIS A 156 8.74 -9.66 13.68
CA HIS A 156 7.43 -10.01 13.11
C HIS A 156 7.17 -9.34 11.75
N SER A 157 7.87 -8.24 11.44
CA SER A 157 7.78 -7.52 10.17
C SER A 157 8.78 -8.01 9.12
N ARG A 158 9.66 -8.98 9.43
CA ARG A 158 10.53 -9.62 8.44
C ARG A 158 9.73 -10.42 7.42
N PHE A 159 10.28 -10.56 6.21
CA PHE A 159 9.60 -11.22 5.09
C PHE A 159 9.15 -12.64 5.43
N ASP A 160 10.03 -13.46 5.99
CA ASP A 160 9.72 -14.86 6.30
C ASP A 160 8.69 -14.97 7.42
N SER A 161 8.76 -14.12 8.45
CA SER A 161 7.75 -14.00 9.51
C SER A 161 6.38 -13.65 8.94
N MET A 162 6.29 -12.63 8.09
CA MET A 162 5.04 -12.25 7.42
C MET A 162 4.52 -13.33 6.47
N ARG A 163 5.40 -14.07 5.78
CA ARG A 163 5.04 -15.15 4.84
C ARG A 163 4.29 -16.30 5.50
N HIS A 164 4.64 -16.60 6.75
CA HIS A 164 3.99 -17.65 7.55
C HIS A 164 2.81 -17.12 8.40
N ASN A 165 2.70 -15.81 8.57
CA ASN A 165 1.60 -15.19 9.33
C ASN A 165 0.31 -15.07 8.49
N ASN A 166 -0.72 -15.82 8.87
CA ASN A 166 -2.04 -15.82 8.19
C ASN A 166 -2.79 -14.48 8.22
N LYS A 167 -2.38 -13.52 9.07
CA LYS A 167 -2.90 -12.14 9.07
C LYS A 167 -2.19 -11.21 8.08
N ALA A 168 -1.02 -11.59 7.58
CA ALA A 168 -0.16 -10.77 6.71
C ALA A 168 0.07 -11.38 5.31
N ASN A 169 -0.09 -12.70 5.14
CA ASN A 169 0.16 -13.41 3.89
C ASN A 169 -1.03 -13.48 2.91
N TYR A 170 -2.19 -12.94 3.30
CA TYR A 170 -3.45 -12.89 2.53
C TYR A 170 -4.01 -14.23 2.04
N ARG A 171 -3.50 -15.38 2.51
CA ARG A 171 -3.96 -16.73 2.10
C ARG A 171 -5.41 -17.05 2.47
N THR A 172 -6.00 -16.31 3.41
CA THR A 172 -7.38 -16.46 3.88
C THR A 172 -8.39 -15.63 3.07
N VAL A 173 -7.93 -14.80 2.14
CA VAL A 173 -8.81 -14.06 1.22
C VAL A 173 -9.41 -15.02 0.19
N SER A 174 -10.68 -14.82 -0.16
CA SER A 174 -11.39 -15.64 -1.15
C SER A 174 -10.69 -15.69 -2.51
N ASP A 175 -10.69 -16.87 -3.15
CA ASP A 175 -10.26 -17.07 -4.56
C ASP A 175 -11.04 -16.21 -5.56
N GLN A 176 -12.20 -15.66 -5.17
CA GLN A 176 -12.94 -14.68 -5.99
C GLN A 176 -12.26 -13.29 -6.07
N ILE A 177 -11.26 -13.03 -5.22
CA ILE A 177 -10.52 -11.77 -5.15
C ILE A 177 -9.04 -11.99 -5.51
N LEU A 178 -8.40 -13.03 -4.95
CA LEU A 178 -6.99 -13.35 -5.15
C LEU A 178 -6.84 -14.82 -5.57
N ASN A 179 -6.32 -15.09 -6.76
CA ASN A 179 -6.22 -16.44 -7.30
C ASN A 179 -4.99 -17.16 -6.74
N HIS A 180 -5.16 -17.91 -5.64
CA HIS A 180 -4.06 -18.60 -4.94
C HIS A 180 -3.41 -19.73 -5.76
N LYS A 181 -3.99 -20.11 -6.90
CA LYS A 181 -3.39 -21.08 -7.83
C LYS A 181 -2.32 -20.44 -8.74
N LYS A 182 -2.36 -19.11 -8.94
CA LYS A 182 -1.38 -18.37 -9.75
C LYS A 182 -0.17 -17.87 -8.96
N GLY A 183 -0.27 -17.80 -7.63
CA GLY A 183 0.85 -17.39 -6.78
C GLY A 183 0.45 -17.02 -5.36
N THR A 184 1.34 -16.33 -4.66
CA THR A 184 1.14 -15.85 -3.29
C THR A 184 1.30 -14.33 -3.21
N PHE A 185 0.51 -13.68 -2.34
CA PHE A 185 0.58 -12.22 -2.16
C PHE A 185 1.96 -11.71 -1.77
N LEU A 186 2.65 -12.47 -0.92
CA LEU A 186 4.06 -12.26 -0.57
C LEU A 186 4.92 -13.10 -1.52
N ARG A 187 5.64 -12.45 -2.46
CA ARG A 187 6.30 -13.12 -3.59
C ARG A 187 7.81 -13.35 -3.39
N LYS A 188 8.63 -12.30 -3.31
CA LYS A 188 10.10 -12.41 -3.16
C LYS A 188 10.72 -11.35 -2.25
N GLY A 189 11.57 -11.82 -1.33
CA GLY A 189 12.18 -11.12 -0.18
C GLY A 189 13.23 -10.02 -0.40
N THR A 190 13.46 -9.48 -1.60
CA THR A 190 14.77 -8.87 -1.91
C THR A 190 14.75 -7.56 -2.72
N LEU A 191 15.80 -6.74 -2.54
CA LEU A 191 16.15 -5.56 -3.38
C LEU A 191 16.78 -5.96 -4.74
N VAL A 192 16.31 -7.04 -5.37
CA VAL A 192 16.75 -7.42 -6.72
C VAL A 192 15.77 -6.80 -7.71
N PRO A 193 16.23 -6.07 -8.75
CA PRO A 193 15.35 -5.46 -9.73
C PRO A 193 14.29 -6.43 -10.26
N GLY A 194 13.02 -6.08 -10.09
CA GLY A 194 11.89 -6.89 -10.52
C GLY A 194 11.48 -8.02 -9.56
N HIS A 195 11.99 -8.05 -8.33
CA HIS A 195 11.60 -9.00 -7.28
C HIS A 195 10.97 -8.23 -6.10
N CYS A 196 9.79 -8.65 -5.65
CA CYS A 196 8.94 -7.79 -4.83
C CYS A 196 8.25 -8.52 -3.68
N ILE A 197 8.33 -7.90 -2.50
CA ILE A 197 7.90 -8.46 -1.22
C ILE A 197 6.39 -8.42 -1.03
N LEU A 198 5.77 -7.26 -1.26
CA LEU A 198 4.32 -7.07 -1.18
C LEU A 198 3.81 -6.58 -2.52
N TYR A 199 2.75 -7.20 -3.03
CA TYR A 199 1.87 -6.48 -3.93
C TYR A 199 1.27 -5.28 -3.18
N LEU A 200 1.21 -4.12 -3.84
CA LEU A 200 0.68 -2.86 -3.30
C LEU A 200 1.47 -2.24 -2.11
N LEU A 201 2.77 -1.96 -2.29
CA LEU A 201 3.41 -0.84 -1.56
C LEU A 201 3.11 0.53 -2.22
N TYR A 202 1.81 0.85 -2.32
CA TYR A 202 1.31 2.23 -2.36
C TYR A 202 0.82 2.62 -0.96
N PHE A 203 1.56 2.28 0.11
CA PHE A 203 1.01 2.37 1.46
C PHE A 203 0.87 3.81 1.92
N LEU A 204 -0.37 4.24 2.06
CA LEU A 204 -0.76 5.26 3.02
C LEU A 204 -1.36 4.61 4.28
N HIS A 205 -0.82 4.95 5.45
CA HIS A 205 -1.42 4.75 6.79
C HIS A 205 -1.35 6.11 7.54
N PHE A 206 -1.65 6.33 8.83
CA PHE A 206 -2.45 5.60 9.82
C PHE A 206 -3.51 6.63 10.28
N PHE A 207 -4.81 6.42 10.03
CA PHE A 207 -5.85 7.40 10.40
C PHE A 207 -6.12 7.48 11.92
N ILE A 208 -5.11 7.90 12.69
CA ILE A 208 -5.25 8.23 14.11
C ILE A 208 -5.98 9.58 14.20
N SER A 209 -7.30 9.50 14.23
CA SER A 209 -8.20 10.46 14.90
C SER A 209 -8.50 9.94 16.29
#